data_AF-A0A1Q4X139-F1
#
_entry.id   AF-A0A1Q4X139-F1
#
_cell.length_a   1.000
_cell.length_b   1.000
_cell.length_c   1.000
_cell.angle_alpha   90.00
_cell.angle_beta   90.00
_cell.angle_gamma   90.00
#
_symmetry.space_group_name_H-M   'P 1'
#
loop_
_entity.id
_entity.type
_entity.pdbx_description
1 polymer ?
#
loop_
_entity_poly.entity_id
_entity_poly.type
_entity_poly.pdbx_seq_one_letter_code
_entity_poly.pdbx_strand_id
1 'polypeptide(L)'
;MAAVEVINSYEVGTGRLERTIASRETTTGSRLAERTYTYDPAGNVTKIADTPVGRVADTQCFAYDHLRRMNEAWRARRRTNRAGAR
;
A
#
# COMPACT_ATOMS: atom_id res chain seq x y z
N MET A 1 25.19 1.93 12.32
CA MET A 1 23.74 1.74 12.04
C MET A 1 23.34 2.77 10.99
N ALA A 2 22.53 2.40 9.99
CA ALA A 2 22.00 3.38 9.03
C ALA A 2 20.73 4.02 9.61
N ALA A 3 20.58 5.34 9.49
CA ALA A 3 19.37 6.02 9.91
C ALA A 3 18.18 5.57 9.04
N VAL A 4 17.00 5.49 9.65
CA VAL A 4 15.74 5.21 8.96
C VAL A 4 14.88 6.46 9.03
N GLU A 5 14.46 6.95 7.87
CA GLU A 5 13.54 8.06 7.70
C GLU A 5 12.15 7.53 7.30
N VAL A 6 11.11 8.18 7.81
CA VAL A 6 9.73 7.94 7.42
C VAL A 6 9.07 9.24 6.97
N ILE A 7 8.57 9.26 5.74
CA ILE A 7 7.85 10.39 5.15
C ILE A 7 6.40 10.00 4.93
N ASN A 8 5.47 10.83 5.39
CA ASN A 8 4.03 10.69 5.17
C ASN A 8 3.52 11.83 4.27
N SER A 9 2.75 11.49 3.23
CA SER A 9 1.95 12.45 2.47
C SER A 9 0.47 12.26 2.78
N TYR A 10 -0.30 13.34 2.68
CA TYR A 10 -1.71 13.36 3.02
C TYR A 10 -2.53 13.92 1.86
N GLU A 11 -3.72 13.37 1.66
CA GLU A 11 -4.69 13.84 0.69
C GLU A 11 -5.15 15.26 1.04
N VAL A 12 -5.13 16.14 0.04
CA VAL A 12 -5.61 17.52 0.19
C VAL A 12 -7.12 17.52 0.40
N GLY A 13 -7.59 18.27 1.40
CA GLY A 13 -9.01 18.42 1.72
C GLY A 13 -9.48 17.47 2.83
N THR A 14 -9.17 16.17 2.75
CA THR A 14 -9.58 15.20 3.80
C THR A 14 -8.53 15.05 4.90
N GLY A 15 -7.26 15.34 4.61
CA GLY A 15 -6.14 15.08 5.52
C GLY A 15 -5.86 13.60 5.75
N ARG A 16 -6.43 12.69 4.95
CA ARG A 16 -6.20 11.24 5.06
C ARG A 16 -4.78 10.90 4.64
N LEU A 17 -4.16 9.95 5.32
CA LEU A 17 -2.81 9.47 4.96
C LEU A 17 -2.86 8.85 3.57
N GLU A 18 -2.16 9.42 2.61
CA GLU A 18 -2.17 8.93 1.22
C GLU A 18 -1.03 7.95 0.99
N ARG A 19 0.15 8.26 1.53
CA ARG A 19 1.36 7.48 1.30
C ARG A 19 2.32 7.55 2.48
N THR A 20 2.98 6.42 2.76
CA THR A 20 4.09 6.32 3.70
C THR A 20 5.30 5.72 2.98
N ILE A 21 6.42 6.40 3.09
CA ILE A 21 7.71 5.96 2.55
C ILE A 21 8.64 5.74 3.73
N ALA A 22 9.21 4.54 3.83
CA ALA A 22 10.30 4.26 4.76
C ALA A 22 11.58 4.03 3.97
N SER A 23 12.61 4.83 4.25
CA SER A 23 13.93 4.72 3.62
C SER A 23 15.05 4.65 4.63
N ARG A 24 16.16 4.04 4.24
CA ARG A 24 17.41 4.07 4.98
C ARG A 24 18.53 4.68 4.14
N GLU A 25 19.48 5.31 4.81
CA GLU A 25 20.63 5.97 4.19
C GLU A 25 21.69 4.95 3.75
N THR A 26 21.43 4.26 2.64
CA THR A 26 22.34 3.26 2.05
C THR A 26 22.38 3.38 0.55
N THR A 27 23.52 3.08 -0.08
CA THR A 27 23.70 3.12 -1.54
C THR A 27 22.76 2.15 -2.29
N THR A 28 22.40 1.02 -1.68
CA THR A 28 21.54 0.00 -2.31
C THR A 28 20.40 -0.45 -1.40
N GLY A 29 19.21 -0.61 -1.98
CA GLY A 29 18.03 -1.04 -1.22
C GLY A 29 17.60 -0.01 -0.17
N SER A 30 17.77 1.28 -0.48
CA SER A 30 17.40 2.40 0.39
C SER A 30 15.91 2.43 0.68
N ARG A 31 15.05 2.04 -0.27
CA ARG A 31 13.60 1.97 -0.08
C ARG A 31 13.23 0.67 0.64
N LEU A 32 12.79 0.80 1.90
CA LEU A 32 12.39 -0.33 2.74
C LEU A 32 10.91 -0.67 2.54
N ALA A 33 10.06 0.35 2.51
CA ALA A 33 8.63 0.24 2.29
C ALA A 33 8.12 1.45 1.51
N GLU A 34 7.07 1.24 0.74
CA GLU A 34 6.37 2.30 0.01
C GLU A 34 4.90 1.95 -0.06
N ARG A 35 4.14 2.47 0.91
CA ARG A 35 2.73 2.12 1.09
C ARG A 35 1.86 3.24 0.57
N THR A 36 0.91 2.89 -0.28
CA THR A 36 -0.19 3.77 -0.71
C THR A 36 -1.50 3.26 -0.13
N TYR A 37 -2.35 4.19 0.31
CA TYR A 37 -3.60 3.91 0.97
C TYR A 37 -4.77 4.37 0.09
N THR A 38 -5.79 3.54 -0.05
CA THR A 38 -7.04 3.89 -0.72
C THR A 38 -8.19 3.78 0.26
N TYR A 39 -9.14 4.71 0.14
CA TYR A 39 -10.27 4.83 1.04
C TYR A 39 -11.59 4.78 0.25
N ASP A 40 -12.64 4.32 0.90
CA ASP A 40 -14.01 4.59 0.45
C ASP A 40 -14.45 6.04 0.86
N PRO A 41 -15.60 6.53 0.37
CA PRO A 41 -16.09 7.86 0.75
C PRO A 41 -16.30 8.02 2.27
N ALA A 42 -16.72 6.95 2.96
CA ALA A 42 -16.90 6.94 4.42
C ALA A 42 -15.58 6.99 5.19
N GLY A 43 -14.44 6.70 4.54
CA GLY A 43 -13.10 6.74 5.09
C GLY A 43 -12.55 5.41 5.58
N ASN A 44 -13.17 4.29 5.23
CA ASN A 44 -12.58 2.98 5.51
C ASN A 44 -11.46 2.69 4.50
N VAL A 45 -10.36 2.09 4.95
CA VAL A 45 -9.24 1.72 4.07
C VAL A 45 -9.64 0.51 3.23
N THR A 46 -9.74 0.66 1.92
CA THR A 46 -10.12 -0.43 1.00
C THR A 46 -8.90 -1.14 0.41
N LYS A 47 -7.73 -0.49 0.41
CA LYS A 47 -6.49 -1.04 -0.15
C LYS A 47 -5.25 -0.45 0.50
N ILE A 48 -4.25 -1.29 0.74
CA ILE A 48 -2.88 -0.91 1.04
C ILE A 48 -1.97 -1.58 0.00
N ALA A 49 -1.24 -0.78 -0.78
CA ALA A 49 -0.28 -1.30 -1.75
C ALA A 49 1.14 -0.93 -1.29
N ASP A 50 1.95 -1.94 -0.93
CA ASP A 50 3.37 -1.80 -0.58
C ASP A 50 4.21 -2.17 -1.80
N THR A 51 4.78 -1.17 -2.48
CA THR A 51 5.50 -1.34 -3.75
C THR A 51 6.90 -0.72 -3.74
N PRO A 52 7.78 -1.09 -2.77
CA PRO A 52 9.12 -0.53 -2.72
C PRO A 52 9.96 -1.03 -3.90
N VAL A 53 10.70 -0.11 -4.52
CA VAL A 53 11.59 -0.41 -5.65
C VAL A 53 12.59 -1.52 -5.28
N GLY A 54 12.71 -2.53 -6.13
CA GLY A 54 13.65 -3.64 -5.94
C GLY A 54 13.21 -4.72 -4.95
N ARG A 55 11.95 -4.70 -4.51
CA ARG A 55 11.37 -5.76 -3.66
C ARG A 55 10.04 -6.27 -4.21
N VAL A 56 9.57 -7.39 -3.67
CA VAL A 56 8.27 -7.95 -4.02
C VAL A 56 7.17 -7.01 -3.52
N ALA A 57 6.28 -6.62 -4.44
CA ALA A 57 5.10 -5.85 -4.10
C ALA A 57 4.09 -6.71 -3.32
N ASP A 58 3.49 -6.11 -2.30
CA ASP A 58 2.36 -6.67 -1.57
C ASP A 58 1.15 -5.75 -1.73
N THR A 59 -0.03 -6.33 -1.89
CA THR A 59 -1.26 -5.54 -1.98
C THR A 59 -2.32 -6.24 -1.18
N GLN A 60 -2.80 -5.55 -0.15
CA GLN A 60 -3.84 -6.01 0.75
C GLN A 60 -5.10 -5.20 0.44
N CYS A 61 -6.22 -5.89 0.30
CA CYS A 61 -7.51 -5.31 0.01
C CYS A 61 -8.50 -5.70 1.10
N PHE A 62 -9.47 -4.81 1.36
CA PHE A 62 -10.43 -4.96 2.43
C PHE A 62 -11.84 -4.60 1.93
N ALA A 63 -12.84 -5.34 2.39
CA ALA A 63 -14.24 -5.01 2.19
C ALA A 63 -14.95 -4.82 3.53
N TYR A 64 -16.01 -4.02 3.50
CA TYR A 64 -16.79 -3.64 4.67
C TYR A 64 -18.27 -3.82 4.39
N ASP A 65 -19.02 -4.16 5.44
CA ASP A 65 -20.49 -4.10 5.41
C ASP A 65 -21.01 -2.66 5.62
N HIS A 66 -22.34 -2.50 5.56
CA HIS A 66 -23.01 -1.21 5.73
C HIS A 66 -22.83 -0.58 7.12
N LEU A 67 -22.42 -1.36 8.13
CA LEU A 67 -22.09 -0.88 9.47
C LEU A 67 -20.60 -0.55 9.63
N ARG A 68 -19.85 -0.54 8.51
CA ARG A 68 -18.40 -0.28 8.45
C ARG A 68 -17.59 -1.31 9.22
N ARG A 69 -18.08 -2.56 9.31
CA ARG A 69 -17.32 -3.68 9.87
C ARG A 69 -16.59 -4.38 8.74
N MET A 70 -15.29 -4.62 8.91
CA MET A 70 -14.52 -5.40 7.94
C MET A 70 -15.06 -6.83 7.92
N ASN A 71 -15.48 -7.30 6.76
CA ASN A 71 -16.00 -8.65 6.57
C ASN A 71 -15.12 -9.51 5.63
N GLU A 72 -14.26 -8.88 4.82
CA GLU A 72 -13.29 -9.57 3.98
C GLU A 72 -11.93 -8.87 3.99
N ALA A 73 -10.86 -9.67 3.93
CA ALA A 73 -9.50 -9.20 3.72
C ALA A 73 -8.76 -10.22 2.85
N TRP A 74 -8.08 -9.75 1.79
CA TRP A 74 -7.31 -10.63 0.92
C TRP A 74 -6.08 -9.95 0.36
N ARG A 75 -5.11 -10.76 -0.08
CA ARG A 75 -3.96 -10.28 -0.85
C ARG A 75 -4.25 -10.37 -2.34
N ALA A 76 -4.10 -9.26 -3.06
CA ALA A 76 -4.19 -9.25 -4.50
C ALA A 76 -2.93 -9.91 -5.08
N ARG A 77 -3.07 -11.11 -5.62
CA ARG A 77 -1.97 -11.75 -6.37
C ARG A 77 -1.84 -11.02 -7.71
N ARG A 78 -0.63 -10.55 -8.03
CA ARG A 78 -0.32 -10.07 -9.39
C ARG A 78 -0.74 -11.15 -10.39
N ARG A 79 -1.74 -10.86 -11.23
CA ARG A 79 -1.94 -11.62 -12.46
C ARG A 79 -0.77 -11.25 -13.36
N THR A 80 0.26 -12.09 -13.41
CA THR A 80 1.15 -12.08 -14.56
C THR A 80 0.29 -12.47 -15.75
N ASN A 81 0.26 -11.64 -16.81
CA ASN A 81 -0.42 -11.97 -18.05
C ASN A 81 0.15 -13.30 -18.58
N ARG A 82 -0.55 -14.42 -18.36
CA ARG A 82 -0.58 -15.53 -19.32
C ARG A 82 -1.67 -15.19 -20.33
N ALA A 83 -1.38 -14.23 -21.20
CA ALA A 83 -1.96 -14.22 -22.52
C ALA A 83 -1.20 -15.29 -23.32
N GLY A 84 -1.88 -16.38 -23.69
CA GLY A 84 -1.32 -17.47 -24.51
C GLY A 84 -1.27 -18.82 -23.80
N ALA A 85 -2.42 -19.50 -23.71
CA ALA A 85 -2.54 -20.97 -23.69
C ALA A 85 -4.04 -21.33 -23.76
N ARG A 86 -4.60 -21.21 -24.97
CA ARG A 86 -5.64 -22.12 -25.46
C ARG A 86 -5.13 -22.70 -26.76
#